data_AF-A0A4S4JVM8-F1
#
_entry.id   AF-A0A4S4JVM8-F1
#
_cell.length_a   1.000
_cell.length_b   1.000
_cell.length_c   1.000
_cell.angle_alpha   90.00
_cell.angle_beta   90.00
_cell.angle_gamma   90.00
#
_symmetry.space_group_name_H-M   'P 1'
#
loop_
_entity.id
_entity.type
_entity.pdbx_description
1 polymer ?
#
loop_
_entity_poly.entity_id
_entity_poly.type
_entity_poly.pdbx_seq_one_letter_code
_entity_poly.pdbx_strand_id
1 'polypeptide(L)' 'MYLVAIIDWFSRYIISWELEQSLDIEFVIAAVNQAFTKGVPAIFNS' A
#
# COMPACT_ATOMS: atom_id res chain seq x y z
N MET A 1 -8.56 3.48 -13.90
CA MET A 1 -8.02 4.25 -12.77
C MET A 1 -8.30 3.48 -11.47
N TYR A 2 -7.23 2.94 -10.88
CA TYR A 2 -7.23 2.13 -9.67
C TYR A 2 -6.19 2.68 -8.71
N LEU A 3 -6.59 2.89 -7.46
CA LEU A 3 -5.73 3.34 -6.37
C LEU A 3 -5.52 2.20 -5.38
N VAL A 4 -4.27 1.96 -5.02
CA VAL A 4 -3.91 1.10 -3.90
C VAL A 4 -3.24 1.98 -2.85
N ALA A 5 -3.67 1.86 -1.60
CA ALA A 5 -3.09 2.60 -0.48
C ALA A 5 -2.84 1.65 0.69
N ILE A 6 -1.62 1.70 1.24
CA ILE A 6 -1.29 1.01 2.49
C ILE A 6 -1.53 2.01 3.63
N ILE A 7 -2.39 1.63 4.57
CA ILE A 7 -2.88 2.54 5.61
C ILE A 7 -2.55 1.96 6.98
N ASP A 8 -2.02 2.80 7.86
CA ASP A 8 -2.00 2.49 9.28
C ASP A 8 -3.42 2.53 9.85
N TRP A 9 -3.87 1.41 10.42
CA TRP A 9 -5.25 1.25 10.83
C TRP A 9 -5.64 2.18 12.00
N PHE A 10 -4.72 2.38 12.95
CA PHE A 10 -5.00 3.16 14.15
C PHE A 10 -5.11 4.66 13.83
N SER A 11 -4.12 5.22 13.12
CA SER A 11 -4.06 6.65 12.83
C SER A 11 -4.78 7.07 11.55
N ARG A 12 -5.17 6.11 10.70
CA ARG A 12 -5.66 6.34 9.33
C ARG A 12 -4.64 7.02 8.41
N TYR A 13 -3.36 7.02 8.78
CA TYR A 13 -2.29 7.59 7.98
C TYR A 13 -1.96 6.72 6.76
N ILE A 14 -1.84 7.33 5.57
CA ILE A 14 -1.41 6.64 4.35
C ILE A 14 0.11 6.49 4.38
N ILE A 15 0.58 5.25 4.46
CA ILE A 15 2.00 4.89 4.51
C ILE A 15 2.61 4.96 3.11
N SER A 16 1.95 4.41 2.11
CA SER A 16 2.33 4.43 0.69
C SER A 16 1.09 4.27 -0.17
N TRP A 17 1.18 4.66 -1.43
CA TRP A 17 0.10 4.50 -2.40
C TRP A 17 0.64 4.48 -3.83
N GLU A 18 -0.11 3.86 -4.73
CA GLU A 18 0.17 3.83 -6.16
C GLU A 18 -1.14 3.98 -6.94
N LEU A 19 -1.08 4.66 -8.09
CA LEU A 19 -2.24 4.94 -8.95
C LEU A 19 -1.94 4.49 -10.38
N GLU A 20 -2.77 3.60 -10.89
CA GLU A 20 -2.62 3.07 -12.26
C GLU A 20 -3.93 3.07 -13.03
N GLN A 21 -3.86 2.95 -14.35
CA GLN A 21 -5.06 2.94 -15.19
C GLN A 21 -5.74 1.56 -15.20
N SER A 22 -4.96 0.48 -15.13
CA SER A 22 -5.37 -0.92 -15.02
C SER A 22 -5.12 -1.48 -13.61
N LEU A 23 -5.84 -2.55 -13.25
CA LEU A 23 -5.65 -3.24 -11.97
C LEU A 23 -4.61 -4.35 -12.12
N ASP A 24 -3.35 -3.95 -12.34
CA ASP A 24 -2.22 -4.87 -12.46
C ASP A 24 -1.58 -5.16 -11.10
N ILE A 25 -0.96 -6.33 -10.91
CA ILE A 25 -0.42 -6.69 -9.59
C ILE A 25 0.88 -5.93 -9.26
N GLU A 26 1.57 -5.45 -10.29
CA GLU A 26 2.87 -4.80 -10.21
C GLU A 26 2.80 -3.50 -9.37
N PHE A 27 1.76 -2.68 -9.56
CA PHE A 27 1.62 -1.44 -8.79
C PHE A 27 1.17 -1.69 -7.34
N VAL A 28 0.41 -2.76 -7.09
CA VAL A 28 0.09 -3.22 -5.73
C VAL A 28 1.39 -3.60 -5.00
N ILE A 29 2.24 -4.39 -5.65
CA ILE A 29 3.53 -4.82 -5.10
C ILE A 29 4.45 -3.61 -4.86
N ALA A 30 4.45 -2.63 -5.77
CA ALA A 30 5.23 -1.40 -5.59
C ALA A 30 4.79 -0.62 -4.34
N ALA A 31 3.49 -0.43 -4.13
CA ALA A 31 2.96 0.22 -2.93
C ALA A 31 3.35 -0.54 -1.64
N VAL A 32 3.22 -1.87 -1.63
CA VAL A 32 3.59 -2.71 -0.48
C VAL A 32 5.08 -2.62 -0.17
N ASN A 33 5.95 -2.75 -1.18
CA ASN A 33 7.39 -2.66 -1.00
C ASN A 33 7.81 -1.30 -0.42
N GLN A 34 7.20 -0.21 -0.89
CA GLN A 34 7.43 1.13 -0.33
C GLN A 34 6.99 1.21 1.14
N ALA A 35 5.85 0.61 1.52
CA ALA A 35 5.42 0.59 2.92
C ALA A 35 6.41 -0.16 3.81
N PHE A 36 6.93 -1.30 3.36
CA PHE A 36 7.90 -2.09 4.13
C PHE A 36 9.26 -1.42 4.32
N THR A 37 9.63 -0.43 3.49
CA THR A 37 10.79 0.42 3.78
C THR A 37 10.58 1.33 5.00
N LYS A 38 9.33 1.63 5.35
CA LYS A 38 8.97 2.47 6.51
C LYS A 38 8.74 1.63 7.78
N GLY A 39 8.35 0.38 7.62
CA GLY A 39 8.19 -0.58 8.71
C GLY A 39 7.42 -1.83 8.30
N VAL A 40 7.57 -2.91 9.07
CA VAL A 40 6.86 -4.17 8.84
C VAL A 40 5.88 -4.39 10.00
N PRO A 41 4.55 -4.37 9.75
CA PRO A 41 3.58 -4.59 10.79
C PRO A 41 3.51 -6.06 11.18
N ALA A 42 3.08 -6.36 12.40
CA ALA A 42 2.83 -7.73 12.84
C ALA A 42 1.63 -8.38 12.13
N ILE A 43 0.66 -7.57 11.69
CA ILE A 43 -0.53 -8.00 10.95
C ILE A 43 -0.69 -7.09 9.75
N PHE A 44 -0.88 -7.66 8.56
CA PHE A 44 -1.12 -6.95 7.32
C PHE A 44 -2.42 -7.48 6.70
N ASN A 45 -3.44 -6.61 6.59
CA ASN A 45 -4.75 -6.97 6.04
C ASN A 45 -4.91 -6.38 4.63
N SER A 46 -5.62 -7.11 3.77
CA SER A 46 -6.07 -6.65 2.43
C SER A 46 -7.41 -5.94 2.49
#